data_AF-A0A5B0AT53-F1
#
_entry.id   AF-A0A5B0AT53-F1
#
_cell.length_a   1.000
_cell.length_b   1.000
_cell.length_c   1.000
_cell.angle_alpha   90.00
_cell.angle_beta   90.00
_cell.angle_gamma   90.00
#
_symmetry.space_group_name_H-M   'P 1'
#
loop_
_entity.id
_entity.type
_entity.pdbx_description
1 polymer ?
#
loop_
_entity_poly.entity_id
_entity_poly.type
_entity_poly.pdbx_seq_one_letter_code
_entity_poly.pdbx_strand_id
1 'polypeptide(L)' 'MPPAGVDREEVDAARRALRCGELAELTASARAPLTAGRFLRNITGAPHRTSFRFPNDPVRAERELCG' A
#
# COMPACT_ATOMS: atom_id res chain seq x y z
N MET A 1 -5.99 -20.47 -1.91
CA MET A 1 -6.75 -20.29 -3.15
C MET A 1 -7.39 -18.91 -3.09
N PRO A 2 -7.30 -18.06 -4.14
CA PRO A 2 -8.05 -16.81 -4.17
C PRO A 2 -9.57 -17.09 -4.16
N PRO A 3 -10.40 -16.13 -3.70
CA PRO A 3 -11.85 -16.27 -3.77
C PRO A 3 -12.33 -16.43 -5.22
N ALA A 4 -13.48 -17.08 -5.40
CA ALA A 4 -14.05 -17.32 -6.72
C ALA A 4 -14.24 -15.99 -7.48
N GLY A 5 -13.76 -15.94 -8.73
CA GLY A 5 -13.80 -14.74 -9.57
C GLY A 5 -12.59 -13.81 -9.44
N VAL A 6 -11.55 -14.19 -8.69
CA VAL A 6 -10.29 -13.43 -8.61
C VAL A 6 -9.13 -14.24 -9.18
N ASP A 7 -8.41 -13.66 -10.13
CA ASP A 7 -7.27 -14.31 -10.76
C ASP A 7 -6.08 -14.42 -9.78
N ARG A 8 -5.37 -15.56 -9.85
CA ARG A 8 -4.24 -15.82 -8.95
C ARG A 8 -3.04 -14.92 -9.25
N GLU A 9 -2.80 -14.64 -10.53
CA GLU A 9 -1.72 -13.78 -10.98
C GLU A 9 -1.96 -12.33 -10.54
N GLU A 10 -3.20 -11.85 -10.62
CA GLU A 10 -3.61 -10.54 -10.11
C GLU A 10 -3.38 -10.41 -8.60
N VAL A 11 -3.69 -11.46 -7.83
CA VAL A 11 -3.47 -11.49 -6.38
C VAL A 11 -1.98 -11.46 -6.04
N ASP A 12 -1.16 -12.21 -6.77
CA ASP A 12 0.27 -12.24 -6.53
C ASP A 12 0.95 -10.92 -6.94
N ALA A 13 0.49 -10.27 -8.02
CA ALA A 13 0.91 -8.92 -8.40
C ALA A 13 0.53 -7.88 -7.33
N ALA A 14 -0.72 -7.91 -6.85
CA ALA A 14 -1.17 -7.03 -5.77
C ALA A 14 -0.31 -7.19 -4.50
N ARG A 15 0.00 -8.43 -4.12
CA ARG A 15 0.88 -8.73 -2.97
C ARG A 15 2.29 -8.17 -3.15
N ARG A 16 2.83 -8.18 -4.37
CA ARG A 16 4.15 -7.61 -4.67
C ARG A 16 4.10 -6.09 -4.60
N ALA A 17 3.12 -5.46 -5.24
CA ALA A 17 2.91 -4.01 -5.19
C ALA A 17 2.81 -3.46 -3.75
N LEU A 18 2.10 -4.15 -2.85
CA LEU A 18 1.97 -3.78 -1.42
C LEU A 18 3.29 -3.75 -0.63
N ARG A 19 4.37 -4.32 -1.18
CA ARG A 19 5.69 -4.39 -0.56
C ARG A 19 6.71 -3.46 -1.22
N CYS A 20 6.30 -2.64 -2.18
CA CYS A 20 7.19 -1.74 -2.91
C CYS A 20 6.90 -0.26 -2.65
N GLY A 21 7.93 0.57 -2.80
CA GLY A 21 7.85 2.03 -2.82
C GLY A 21 7.11 2.67 -1.63
N GLU A 22 6.45 3.80 -1.89
CA GLU A 22 5.69 4.56 -0.90
C GLU A 22 4.49 3.75 -0.33
N LEU A 23 3.96 2.79 -1.09
CA LEU A 23 2.87 1.92 -0.64
C LEU A 23 3.31 0.94 0.45
N ALA A 24 4.57 0.49 0.43
CA ALA A 24 5.14 -0.32 1.50
C ALA A 24 5.25 0.47 2.81
N GLU A 25 5.76 1.71 2.74
CA GLU A 25 5.88 2.61 3.88
C GLU A 25 4.52 3.00 4.46
N LEU A 26 3.52 3.22 3.60
CA LEU A 26 2.14 3.46 4.00
C LEU A 26 1.55 2.22 4.71
N THR A 27 1.75 1.03 4.15
CA THR A 27 1.25 -0.23 4.71
C THR A 27 1.91 -0.55 6.06
N ALA A 28 3.22 -0.35 6.17
CA ALA A 28 3.96 -0.51 7.42
C ALA A 28 3.50 0.50 8.48
N SER A 29 3.25 1.75 8.08
CA SER A 29 2.70 2.78 8.97
C SER A 29 1.29 2.45 9.44
N ALA A 30 0.43 1.92 8.57
CA ALA A 30 -0.95 1.54 8.88
C ALA A 30 -1.05 0.31 9.78
N ARG A 31 -0.12 -0.65 9.65
CA ARG A 31 -0.11 -1.91 10.43
C ARG A 31 0.67 -1.82 11.74
N ALA A 32 1.45 -0.76 11.95
CA ALA A 32 2.18 -0.57 13.19
C ALA A 32 1.23 -0.29 14.37
N PRO A 33 1.54 -0.77 15.59
CA PRO A 33 0.71 -0.51 16.77
C PRO A 33 0.56 1.00 17.04
N LEU A 34 -0.69 1.41 17.28
CA LEU A 34 -1.08 2.79 17.63
C LEU A 34 -0.48 3.19 18.99
N THR A 35 0.77 3.64 18.98
CA THR A 35 1.42 4.23 20.16
C THR A 35 1.19 5.74 20.17
N ALA A 36 0.91 6.32 21.35
CA ALA A 36 0.60 7.75 21.52
C ALA A 36 1.67 8.69 20.93
N GLY A 37 2.95 8.28 20.93
CA GLY A 37 4.07 9.02 20.32
C GLY A 37 4.10 9.04 18.78
N ARG A 38 3.27 8.25 18.10
CA ARG A 38 3.08 8.25 16.63
C ARG A 38 1.76 8.91 16.22
N PHE A 39 0.76 8.95 17.10
CA PHE A 39 -0.50 9.67 16.88
C PHE A 39 -0.23 11.17 16.59
N LEU A 40 0.67 11.80 17.34
CA LEU A 40 1.11 13.18 17.12
C LEU A 40 1.89 13.38 15.81
N ARG A 41 2.67 12.38 15.35
CA ARG A 41 3.41 12.45 14.07
C ARG A 41 2.54 12.18 12.84
N ASN A 42 1.47 11.38 12.99
CA ASN A 42 0.47 11.19 11.95
C ASN A 42 -0.30 12.49 11.64
N ILE A 43 -0.47 13.38 12.63
CA ILE A 43 -1.11 14.69 12.43
C ILE A 43 -0.22 15.64 11.60
N THR A 44 1.10 15.61 11.77
CA THR A 44 2.02 16.52 11.04
C THR A 44 2.31 16.15 9.58
N GLY A 45 1.89 14.96 9.10
CA GLY A 45 2.10 14.49 7.72
C GLY A 45 0.82 14.43 6.85
N ALA A 46 -0.29 14.97 7.36
CA ALA A 46 -1.62 14.90 6.74
C ALA A 46 -1.72 15.36 5.26
N PRO A 47 -0.96 16.36 4.77
CA PRO A 47 -1.15 16.84 3.39
C PRO A 47 -0.47 15.99 2.31
N HIS A 48 0.58 15.19 2.60
CA HIS A 48 1.24 14.34 1.59
C HIS A 48 0.59 12.95 1.45
N ARG A 49 -0.08 12.48 2.51
CA ARG A 49 -0.70 11.14 2.55
C ARG A 49 -2.11 11.10 1.95
N THR A 50 -2.72 12.25 1.68
CA THR A 50 -4.06 12.35 1.07
C THR A 50 -4.02 12.48 -0.45
N SER A 51 -2.84 12.66 -1.07
CA SER A 51 -2.67 12.82 -2.52
C SER A 51 -2.05 11.62 -3.23
N PHE A 52 -1.50 10.64 -2.49
CA PHE A 52 -0.91 9.45 -3.10
C PHE A 52 -1.98 8.64 -3.85
N ARG A 53 -1.80 8.52 -5.18
CA ARG A 53 -2.66 7.74 -6.06
C ARG A 53 -1.84 6.67 -6.74
N PHE A 54 -2.39 5.46 -6.80
CA PHE A 54 -1.82 4.33 -7.52
C PHE A 54 -2.89 3.69 -8.42
N PRO A 55 -2.51 2.97 -9.49
CA PRO A 55 -3.46 2.29 -10.35
C PRO A 55 -4.24 1.19 -9.61
N ASN A 56 -5.53 1.03 -9.93
CA ASN A 56 -6.34 -0.09 -9.40
C ASN A 56 -5.98 -1.44 -10.04
N ASP A 57 -5.32 -1.42 -11.21
CA ASP A 57 -4.83 -2.62 -11.88
C ASP A 57 -3.58 -3.15 -11.16
N PRO A 58 -3.60 -4.39 -10.61
CA PRO A 58 -2.51 -4.92 -9.80
C PRO A 58 -1.18 -5.05 -10.54
N VAL A 59 -1.23 -5.41 -11.83
CA VAL A 59 -0.04 -5.64 -12.66
C VAL A 59 0.62 -4.31 -13.03
N ARG A 60 -0.18 -3.29 -13.34
CA ARG A 60 0.29 -1.92 -13.57
C ARG A 60 0.83 -1.29 -12.30
N ALA A 61 0.14 -1.46 -11.17
CA ALA A 61 0.59 -0.96 -9.88
C ALA A 61 1.92 -1.60 -9.45
N GLU A 62 2.09 -2.92 -9.65
CA GLU A 62 3.37 -3.59 -9.40
C GLU A 62 4.51 -2.96 -10.23
N ARG A 63 4.29 -2.75 -11.53
CA ARG A 63 5.31 -2.17 -12.41
C ARG A 63 5.67 -0.74 -12.05
N GLU A 64 4.70 0.09 -11.68
CA GLU A 64 4.95 1.50 -11.31
C GLU A 64 5.59 1.67 -9.93
N LEU A 65 5.32 0.76 -8.99
CA LEU A 65 5.79 0.88 -7.61
C LEU A 65 7.07 0.09 -7.34
N CYS A 66 7.33 -1.00 -8.08
CA CYS A 66 8.48 -1.88 -7.92
C CYS A 66 9.55 -1.71 -9.03
N GLY A 67 9.27 -0.92 -10.07
CA GLY A 67 10.15 -0.68 -11.23
C GLY A 67 11.12 0.47 -11.04
#